data_AF-A0A0G0SGE3-F1
#
_entry.id   AF-A0A0G0SGE3-F1
#
_cell.length_a   1.000
_cell.length_b   1.000
_cell.length_c   1.000
_cell.angle_alpha   90.00
_cell.angle_beta   90.00
_cell.angle_gamma   90.00
#
_symmetry.space_group_name_H-M   'P 1'
#
loop_
_entity.id
_entity.type
_entity.pdbx_description
1 polymer ?
#
loop_
_entity_poly.entity_id
_entity_poly.type
_entity_poly.pdbx_seq_one_letter_code
_entity_poly.pdbx_strand_id
1 'polypeptide(L)'
;MLLPWTSPRTKMRRYRRLTKEEIYEALNKVRDAFLAAKDGNEVHEIINSILTTEEKLKIGRRVLVAEYLKVDSLTMRDICNMLKVGRSTLQFVSRRIALHPKGFELIKIRSKRVENEYQKKKLREVGGSQLVFKRKEYTEFKRKDVKR
;
A
#
# COMPACT_ATOMS: atom_id res chain seq x y z
N MET A 1 3.77 24.21 -10.30
CA MET A 1 4.05 24.64 -8.92
C MET A 1 4.42 23.41 -8.08
N LEU A 2 5.71 23.21 -7.83
CA LEU A 2 6.20 22.17 -6.91
C LEU A 2 6.07 22.71 -5.48
N LEU A 3 5.34 22.01 -4.61
CA LEU A 3 5.24 22.38 -3.20
C LEU A 3 6.65 22.38 -2.57
N PRO A 4 7.04 23.44 -1.84
CA PRO A 4 8.33 23.49 -1.17
C PRO A 4 8.38 22.40 -0.10
N TRP A 5 9.40 21.54 -0.18
CA TRP A 5 9.63 20.50 0.82
C TRP A 5 10.02 21.18 2.14
N THR A 6 9.08 21.25 3.09
CA THR A 6 9.39 21.60 4.48
C THR A 6 10.21 20.46 5.06
N SER A 7 11.53 20.65 5.03
CA SER A 7 12.51 19.73 5.61
C SER A 7 12.07 19.31 7.01
N PRO A 8 11.73 18.03 7.25
CA PRO A 8 11.57 17.54 8.60
C PRO A 8 12.96 17.65 9.25
N ARG A 9 13.14 18.68 10.08
CA ARG A 9 14.32 18.86 10.93
C ARG A 9 14.39 17.71 11.95
N THR A 10 14.74 16.49 11.55
CA THR A 10 15.34 15.46 12.42
C THR A 10 15.71 14.17 11.67
N LYS A 11 16.95 13.70 11.96
CA LYS A 11 17.52 12.36 11.69
C LYS A 11 17.80 11.96 10.22
N MET A 12 18.67 12.71 9.54
CA MET A 12 19.47 12.14 8.45
C MET A 12 20.98 12.29 8.72
N ARG A 13 21.44 11.89 9.92
CA ARG A 13 22.88 11.97 10.26
C ARG A 13 23.73 11.11 9.30
N ARG A 14 23.18 9.99 8.82
CA ARG A 14 23.82 9.08 7.86
C ARG A 14 23.88 9.64 6.43
N TYR A 15 22.92 10.48 6.03
CA TYR A 15 22.84 11.06 4.69
C TYR A 15 23.30 12.52 4.64
N ARG A 16 23.97 12.99 5.70
CA ARG A 16 24.46 14.38 5.80
C ARG A 16 25.46 14.73 4.70
N ARG A 17 26.08 13.72 4.08
CA ARG A 17 27.06 13.86 3.01
C ARG A 17 26.45 13.75 1.60
N LEU A 18 25.15 13.44 1.48
CA LEU A 18 24.52 13.39 0.16
C LEU A 18 24.21 14.80 -0.33
N THR A 19 24.49 15.02 -1.60
CA THR A 19 24.03 16.17 -2.37
C THR A 19 22.53 16.10 -2.61
N LYS A 20 21.93 17.23 -3.01
CA LYS A 20 20.51 17.26 -3.35
C LYS A 20 20.24 16.40 -4.58
N GLU A 21 21.12 16.45 -5.57
CA GLU A 21 21.02 15.68 -6.81
C GLU A 21 20.96 14.17 -6.50
N GLU A 22 21.88 13.66 -5.68
CA GLU A 22 21.90 12.24 -5.29
C GLU A 22 20.61 11.82 -4.57
N ILE A 23 20.05 12.68 -3.70
CA ILE A 23 18.78 12.41 -3.03
C ILE A 23 17.63 12.36 -4.04
N TYR A 24 17.56 13.33 -4.97
CA TYR A 24 16.51 13.35 -5.98
C TYR A 24 16.61 12.17 -6.94
N GLU A 25 17.81 11.80 -7.35
CA GLU A 25 18.05 10.64 -8.20
C GLU A 25 17.58 9.36 -7.51
N ALA A 26 17.98 9.13 -6.26
CA ALA A 26 17.55 7.97 -5.49
C ALA A 26 16.02 7.91 -5.35
N LEU A 27 15.37 9.03 -5.03
CA LEU A 27 13.91 9.09 -4.89
C LEU A 27 13.18 8.88 -6.23
N ASN A 28 13.74 9.38 -7.34
CA ASN A 28 13.20 9.12 -8.67
C ASN A 28 13.29 7.64 -9.02
N LYS A 29 14.43 6.98 -8.77
CA LYS A 29 14.58 5.54 -9.01
C LYS A 29 13.61 4.69 -8.20
N VAL A 30 13.32 5.08 -6.95
CA VAL A 30 12.27 4.42 -6.15
C VAL A 30 10.91 4.53 -6.84
N ARG A 31 10.54 5.72 -7.32
CA ARG A 31 9.28 5.90 -8.05
C ARG A 31 9.24 5.07 -9.33
N ASP A 32 10.31 5.07 -10.10
CA ASP A 32 10.40 4.32 -11.37
C ASP A 32 10.24 2.82 -11.12
N ALA A 33 10.90 2.28 -10.08
CA ALA A 33 10.76 0.88 -9.70
C ALA A 33 9.31 0.49 -9.35
N PHE A 34 8.60 1.33 -8.60
CA PHE A 34 7.19 1.05 -8.27
C PHE A 34 6.22 1.27 -9.43
N LEU A 35 6.58 2.08 -10.43
CA LEU A 35 5.76 2.32 -11.62
C LEU A 35 6.04 1.31 -12.75
N ALA A 36 7.13 0.55 -12.68
CA ALA A 36 7.50 -0.43 -13.69
C ALA A 36 6.55 -1.65 -13.74
N ALA A 37 5.87 -1.98 -12.63
CA ALA A 37 5.02 -3.16 -12.55
C ALA A 37 3.65 -2.96 -13.21
N LYS A 38 3.27 -3.90 -14.09
CA LYS A 38 1.96 -3.92 -14.76
C LYS A 38 0.86 -4.64 -13.96
N ASP A 39 1.25 -5.54 -13.07
CA ASP A 39 0.35 -6.36 -12.26
C ASP A 39 0.95 -6.70 -10.89
N GLY A 40 0.22 -7.44 -10.06
CA GLY A 40 0.65 -7.82 -8.73
C GLY A 40 1.77 -8.86 -8.68
N ASN A 41 2.00 -9.64 -9.75
CA ASN A 41 3.13 -10.57 -9.83
C ASN A 41 4.42 -9.80 -10.02
N GLU A 42 4.46 -8.86 -10.96
CA GLU A 42 5.62 -7.98 -11.15
C GLU A 42 5.88 -7.11 -9.92
N VAL A 43 4.83 -6.58 -9.27
CA VAL A 43 5.01 -5.89 -7.98
C VAL A 43 5.71 -6.81 -6.98
N HIS A 44 5.31 -8.09 -6.89
CA HIS A 44 5.89 -9.05 -5.95
C HIS A 44 7.37 -9.33 -6.24
N GLU A 45 7.73 -9.51 -7.51
CA GLU A 45 9.13 -9.70 -7.94
C GLU A 45 9.99 -8.47 -7.64
N ILE A 46 9.49 -7.26 -7.97
CA ILE A 46 10.20 -6.01 -7.72
C ILE A 46 10.44 -5.81 -6.22
N ILE A 47 9.40 -5.94 -5.37
CA ILE A 47 9.57 -5.74 -3.92
C ILE A 47 10.47 -6.79 -3.29
N ASN A 48 10.47 -8.03 -3.79
CA ASN A 48 11.36 -9.06 -3.26
C ASN A 48 12.81 -8.85 -3.68
N SER A 49 13.04 -8.25 -4.85
CA SER A 49 14.37 -7.97 -5.36
C SER A 49 15.04 -6.79 -4.65
N ILE A 50 14.26 -5.77 -4.26
CA ILE A 50 14.83 -4.52 -3.73
C ILE A 50 14.62 -4.32 -2.22
N LEU A 51 13.63 -4.98 -1.60
CA LEU A 51 13.30 -4.79 -0.19
C LEU A 51 13.57 -6.06 0.63
N THR A 52 14.19 -5.83 1.79
CA THR A 52 14.26 -6.84 2.85
C THR A 52 12.87 -7.17 3.40
N THR A 53 12.73 -8.34 4.02
CA THR A 53 11.48 -8.76 4.69
C THR A 53 11.04 -7.75 5.76
N GLU A 54 11.99 -7.17 6.49
CA GLU A 54 11.69 -6.19 7.52
C GLU A 54 11.14 -4.88 6.93
N GLU A 55 11.70 -4.40 5.82
CA GLU A 55 11.21 -3.20 5.12
C GLU A 55 9.80 -3.41 4.57
N LYS A 56 9.55 -4.57 3.94
CA LYS A 56 8.21 -4.97 3.45
C LYS A 56 7.19 -4.93 4.58
N LEU A 57 7.51 -5.53 5.73
CA LEU A 57 6.64 -5.52 6.91
C LEU A 57 6.43 -4.11 7.48
N LYS A 58 7.48 -3.29 7.54
CA LYS A 58 7.38 -1.90 8.03
C LYS A 58 6.45 -1.06 7.14
N ILE A 59 6.57 -1.17 5.81
CA ILE A 59 5.73 -0.45 4.86
C ILE A 59 4.28 -0.94 4.99
N GLY A 60 4.06 -2.26 4.93
CA GLY A 60 2.72 -2.86 5.03
C GLY A 60 2.00 -2.48 6.33
N ARG A 61 2.70 -2.58 7.48
CA ARG A 61 2.12 -2.18 8.78
C ARG A 61 1.74 -0.70 8.84
N ARG A 62 2.50 0.21 8.21
CA ARG A 62 2.14 1.64 8.18
C ARG A 62 0.86 1.88 7.38
N VAL A 63 0.63 1.13 6.31
CA VAL A 63 -0.63 1.18 5.55
C VAL A 63 -1.78 0.64 6.42
N LEU A 64 -1.61 -0.52 7.05
CA LEU A 64 -2.63 -1.10 7.94
C LEU A 64 -2.97 -0.20 9.14
N VAL A 65 -1.96 0.41 9.76
CA VAL A 65 -2.18 1.41 10.83
C VAL A 65 -3.03 2.56 10.30
N ALA A 66 -2.73 3.07 9.10
CA ALA A 66 -3.50 4.17 8.52
C ALA A 66 -4.95 3.81 8.19
N GLU A 67 -5.22 2.55 7.89
CA GLU A 67 -6.58 2.03 7.71
C GLU A 67 -7.31 1.89 9.05
N TYR A 68 -6.67 1.30 10.05
CA TYR A 68 -7.29 1.05 11.36
C TYR A 68 -7.50 2.34 12.17
N LEU A 69 -6.66 3.35 11.99
CA LEU A 69 -6.86 4.68 12.58
C LEU A 69 -8.15 5.37 12.10
N LYS A 70 -8.79 4.87 11.04
CA LYS A 70 -10.07 5.38 10.53
C LYS A 70 -11.28 4.56 10.99
N VAL A 71 -11.06 3.53 11.80
CA VAL A 71 -12.13 2.67 12.32
C VAL A 71 -12.49 3.15 13.72
N ASP A 72 -13.68 3.71 13.87
CA ASP A 72 -14.10 4.36 15.12
C ASP A 72 -14.15 3.41 16.33
N SER A 73 -14.34 2.11 16.09
CA SER A 73 -14.38 1.09 17.14
C SER A 73 -13.02 0.62 17.64
N LEU A 74 -11.91 1.03 17.02
CA LEU A 74 -10.56 0.57 17.40
C LEU A 74 -9.80 1.64 18.20
N THR A 75 -9.38 1.29 19.40
CA THR A 75 -8.50 2.16 20.18
C THR A 75 -7.05 2.05 19.71
N MET A 76 -6.23 3.06 20.03
CA MET A 76 -4.78 3.03 19.77
C MET A 76 -4.11 1.79 20.41
N ARG A 77 -4.62 1.31 21.55
CA ARG A 77 -4.13 0.11 22.25
C ARG A 77 -4.44 -1.14 21.45
N ASP A 78 -5.63 -1.24 20.90
CA ASP A 78 -6.05 -2.39 20.07
C ASP A 78 -5.18 -2.50 18.83
N ILE A 79 -4.94 -1.38 18.14
CA ILE A 79 -4.09 -1.35 16.95
C ILE A 79 -2.66 -1.78 17.28
N CYS A 80 -2.10 -1.33 18.41
CA CYS A 80 -0.78 -1.76 18.85
C CYS A 80 -0.73 -3.28 19.10
N ASN A 81 -1.77 -3.82 19.75
CA ASN A 81 -1.85 -5.25 20.09
C ASN A 81 -2.08 -6.15 18.87
N MET A 82 -2.92 -5.73 17.92
CA MET A 82 -3.24 -6.46 16.70
C MET A 82 -2.05 -6.46 15.73
N LEU A 83 -1.47 -5.28 15.47
CA LEU A 83 -0.41 -5.14 14.46
C LEU A 83 1.00 -5.36 15.03
N LYS A 84 1.12 -5.55 16.35
CA LYS A 84 2.40 -5.65 17.07
C LYS A 84 3.32 -4.47 16.74
N VAL A 85 2.76 -3.26 16.78
CA VAL A 85 3.47 -2.00 16.52
C VAL A 85 3.59 -1.17 17.78
N GLY A 86 4.73 -0.49 17.95
CA GLY A 86 4.93 0.43 19.07
C GLY A 86 4.13 1.74 18.90
N ARG A 87 3.79 2.37 20.03
CA ARG A 87 3.08 3.67 20.07
C ARG A 87 3.75 4.75 19.23
N SER A 88 5.09 4.76 19.19
CA SER A 88 5.87 5.70 18.37
C SER A 88 5.58 5.57 16.87
N THR A 89 5.39 4.35 16.38
CA THR A 89 5.03 4.10 14.98
C THR A 89 3.63 4.60 14.71
N LEU A 90 2.70 4.35 15.63
CA LEU A 90 1.32 4.80 15.51
C LEU A 90 1.22 6.34 15.44
N GLN A 91 1.90 7.03 16.36
CA GLN A 91 2.00 8.50 16.37
C GLN A 91 2.69 9.05 15.12
N PHE A 92 3.71 8.35 14.61
CA PHE A 92 4.36 8.73 13.35
C PHE A 92 3.38 8.66 12.19
N VAL A 93 2.64 7.55 12.06
CA VAL A 93 1.67 7.36 10.97
C VAL A 93 0.52 8.34 11.09
N SER A 94 -0.05 8.54 12.28
CA SER A 94 -1.11 9.53 12.54
C SER A 94 -0.71 10.93 12.07
N ARG A 95 0.49 11.39 12.44
CA ARG A 95 1.02 12.68 11.96
C ARG A 95 1.19 12.71 10.43
N ARG A 96 1.65 11.61 9.82
CA ARG A 96 1.81 11.54 8.36
C ARG A 96 0.50 11.58 7.61
N ILE A 97 -0.57 11.00 8.16
CA ILE A 97 -1.92 11.09 7.60
C ILE A 97 -2.40 12.54 7.61
N ALA A 98 -2.20 13.24 8.72
CA ALA A 98 -2.57 14.65 8.83
C ALA A 98 -1.77 15.55 7.86
N LEU A 99 -0.47 15.30 7.69
CA LEU A 99 0.40 16.09 6.80
C LEU A 99 0.21 15.76 5.31
N HIS A 100 -0.14 14.52 4.98
CA HIS A 100 -0.22 14.02 3.60
C HIS A 100 -1.50 13.21 3.35
N PRO A 101 -2.70 13.78 3.57
CA PRO A 101 -3.96 13.04 3.52
C PRO A 101 -4.21 12.41 2.14
N LYS A 102 -3.89 13.14 1.06
CA LYS A 102 -4.04 12.69 -0.32
C LYS A 102 -3.27 11.41 -0.64
N GLY A 103 -2.10 11.20 -0.03
CA GLY A 103 -1.29 10.01 -0.27
C GLY A 103 -2.00 8.73 0.18
N PHE A 104 -2.57 8.75 1.39
CA PHE A 104 -3.32 7.61 1.93
C PHE A 104 -4.68 7.43 1.25
N GLU A 105 -5.30 8.52 0.81
CA GLU A 105 -6.53 8.46 0.02
C GLU A 105 -6.31 7.75 -1.32
N LEU A 106 -5.24 8.08 -2.05
CA LEU A 106 -4.89 7.42 -3.30
C LEU A 106 -4.68 5.91 -3.12
N ILE A 107 -4.00 5.51 -2.05
CA ILE A 107 -3.83 4.10 -1.69
C ILE A 107 -5.19 3.43 -1.49
N LYS A 108 -6.09 4.05 -0.71
CA LYS A 108 -7.44 3.52 -0.44
C LYS A 108 -8.26 3.36 -1.73
N ILE A 109 -8.29 4.40 -2.57
CA ILE A 109 -9.04 4.39 -3.84
C ILE A 109 -8.52 3.29 -4.77
N ARG A 110 -7.19 3.21 -4.95
CA ARG A 110 -6.56 2.20 -5.81
C ARG A 110 -6.78 0.79 -5.27
N SER A 111 -6.67 0.58 -3.96
CA SER A 111 -6.99 -0.70 -3.32
C SER A 111 -8.44 -1.13 -3.55
N LYS A 112 -9.40 -0.21 -3.42
CA LYS A 112 -10.83 -0.50 -3.67
C LYS A 112 -11.10 -0.85 -5.14
N ARG A 113 -10.46 -0.16 -6.09
CA ARG A 113 -10.57 -0.48 -7.52
C ARG A 113 -10.11 -1.91 -7.81
N VAL A 114 -8.95 -2.28 -7.28
CA VAL A 114 -8.38 -3.62 -7.45
C VAL A 114 -9.29 -4.68 -6.83
N GLU A 115 -9.81 -4.40 -5.63
CA GLU A 115 -10.74 -5.31 -4.97
C GLU A 115 -12.02 -5.50 -5.78
N ASN A 116 -12.62 -4.40 -6.27
CA ASN A 116 -13.83 -4.48 -7.11
C ASN A 116 -13.60 -5.29 -8.39
N GLU A 117 -12.45 -5.12 -9.04
CA GLU A 117 -12.11 -5.89 -10.25
C GLU A 117 -11.89 -7.37 -9.94
N TYR A 118 -11.20 -7.67 -8.85
CA TYR A 118 -11.04 -9.03 -8.34
C TYR A 118 -12.40 -9.68 -8.05
N GLN A 119 -13.28 -8.99 -7.30
CA GLN A 119 -14.60 -9.50 -6.93
C GLN A 119 -15.50 -9.77 -8.14
N LYS A 120 -15.36 -8.99 -9.23
CA LYS A 120 -16.06 -9.21 -10.50
C LYS A 120 -15.57 -10.43 -11.26
N LYS A 121 -14.26 -10.69 -11.22
CA LYS A 121 -13.61 -11.72 -12.05
C LYS A 121 -13.43 -13.07 -11.35
N LYS A 122 -13.44 -13.10 -10.01
CA LYS A 122 -13.20 -14.31 -9.20
C LYS A 122 -14.25 -15.41 -9.37
N LEU A 123 -15.45 -15.07 -9.83
CA LEU A 123 -16.56 -16.01 -10.01
C LEU A 123 -17.11 -15.87 -11.42
N ARG A 124 -17.37 -17.01 -12.06
CA ARG A 124 -18.11 -17.09 -13.32
C ARG A 124 -19.41 -17.83 -13.08
N GLU A 125 -20.49 -17.34 -13.66
CA GLU A 125 -21.74 -18.10 -13.72
C GLU A 125 -21.63 -19.16 -14.82
N VAL A 126 -21.86 -20.41 -14.45
CA VAL A 126 -21.82 -21.56 -15.35
C VAL A 126 -23.15 -22.30 -15.19
N GLY A 127 -23.85 -22.61 -16.29
CA GLY A 127 -25.18 -23.22 -16.23
C GLY A 127 -26.04 -22.96 -17.47
N GLY A 128 -27.18 -23.65 -17.57
CA GLY A 128 -28.14 -23.52 -18.67
C GLY A 128 -28.82 -22.13 -18.72
N SER A 129 -29.57 -21.85 -19.80
CA SER A 129 -30.16 -20.52 -20.05
C SER A 129 -31.19 -20.09 -18.98
N GLN A 130 -31.80 -21.04 -18.28
CA GLN A 130 -32.74 -20.77 -17.19
C GLN A 130 -32.00 -20.40 -15.90
N LEU A 131 -32.42 -19.29 -15.27
CA LEU A 131 -31.86 -18.72 -14.04
C LEU A 131 -31.68 -19.74 -12.89
N VAL A 132 -32.48 -20.81 -12.87
CA VAL A 132 -32.47 -21.86 -11.85
C VAL A 132 -31.20 -22.73 -11.90
N PHE A 133 -30.49 -22.79 -13.04
CA PHE A 133 -29.35 -23.70 -13.24
C PHE A 133 -27.98 -23.02 -13.19
N LYS A 134 -27.92 -21.72 -12.88
CA LYS A 134 -26.65 -21.00 -12.84
C LYS A 134 -25.93 -21.24 -11.51
N ARG A 135 -24.85 -22.04 -11.55
CA ARG A 135 -23.90 -22.20 -10.44
C ARG A 135 -22.74 -21.23 -10.58
N LYS A 136 -22.19 -20.77 -9.44
CA LYS A 136 -21.00 -19.92 -9.42
C LYS A 136 -19.77 -20.81 -9.28
N GLU A 137 -18.89 -20.79 -10.28
CA GLU A 137 -17.60 -21.47 -10.21
C GLU A 137 -16.46 -20.45 -10.03
N TYR A 138 -15.45 -20.84 -9.26
CA TYR A 138 -14.27 -20.02 -9.05
C TYR A 138 -13.35 -20.07 -10.27
N THR A 139 -12.87 -18.93 -10.73
CA THR A 139 -12.11 -18.79 -11.98
C THR A 139 -10.61 -18.92 -11.81
N GLU A 140 -10.13 -19.28 -10.62
CA GLU A 140 -8.71 -19.27 -10.19
C GLU A 140 -8.04 -17.88 -10.24
N PHE A 141 -8.75 -16.84 -10.67
CA PHE A 141 -8.27 -15.47 -10.77
C PHE A 141 -7.90 -14.95 -9.38
N LYS A 142 -6.64 -14.57 -9.14
CA LYS A 142 -6.15 -14.07 -7.85
C LYS A 142 -6.09 -12.53 -7.87
N ARG A 143 -6.10 -11.92 -6.68
CA ARG A 143 -5.99 -10.45 -6.53
C ARG A 143 -4.71 -9.87 -7.18
N LYS A 144 -3.64 -10.66 -7.26
CA LYS A 144 -2.37 -10.28 -7.90
C LYS A 144 -2.47 -10.20 -9.43
N ASP A 145 -3.46 -10.85 -10.04
CA ASP A 145 -3.64 -10.88 -11.50
C ASP A 145 -4.42 -9.66 -12.01
N VAL A 146 -4.85 -8.77 -11.11
CA VAL A 146 -5.46 -7.48 -11.45
C VAL A 146 -4.39 -6.50 -11.94
N LYS A 147 -4.57 -5.98 -13.16
CA LYS A 147 -3.70 -4.96 -13.78
C LYS A 147 -3.70 -3.66 -12.95
N ARG A 148 -2.55 -2.97 -12.89
CA ARG A 148 -2.30 -1.82 -12.00
C ARG A 148 -2.30 -0.46 -12.68
#